data_AF-A0A6J1QNZ9-F1
#
_entry.id   AF-A0A6J1QNZ9-F1
#
_cell.length_a   1.000
_cell.length_b   1.000
_cell.length_c   1.000
_cell.angle_alpha   90.00
_cell.angle_beta   90.00
_cell.angle_gamma   90.00
#
_symmetry.space_group_name_H-M   'P 1'
#
loop_
_entity.id
_entity.type
_entity.pdbx_description
1 polymer ?
#
loop_
_entity_poly.entity_id
_entity_poly.type
_entity_poly.pdbx_seq_one_letter_code
_entity_poly.pdbx_strand_id
1 'polypeptide(L)'
;MPKTQSYRWKGKLVTKAVYEKRLAQRKAGQMRRKVSSKPEEGDPVTNETVDDMEQQTNVIDGRRIVDLNVLGQQLWCCSCGEVLSLQNIQSEGRRGLASLFLVLCHKCQVVNEVCTNTQRRTVDKRRVHFDINSQAALGILHSGLGWTRFKKLLTCMNIPYPDFKTFKKYEQEVRFAAEEVAEESCVEANALEIQLNEEAESAKKLL
;
A
#
# COMPACT_ATOMS: atom_id res chain seq x y z
N MET A 1 18.65 -55.29 -3.33
CA MET A 1 18.34 -54.36 -2.23
C MET A 1 17.28 -53.37 -2.68
N PRO A 2 16.13 -53.25 -1.98
CA PRO A 2 15.09 -52.30 -2.37
C PRO A 2 15.59 -50.85 -2.18
N LYS A 3 15.50 -50.03 -3.23
CA LYS A 3 15.90 -48.62 -3.19
C LYS A 3 14.99 -47.87 -2.20
N THR A 4 15.52 -47.45 -1.06
CA THR A 4 14.82 -46.61 -0.10
C THR A 4 14.45 -45.28 -0.76
N GLN A 5 13.15 -45.04 -0.94
CA GLN A 5 12.64 -43.84 -1.58
C GLN A 5 12.95 -42.63 -0.69
N SER A 6 13.76 -41.70 -1.18
CA SER A 6 14.10 -40.47 -0.45
C SER A 6 13.06 -39.38 -0.76
N TYR A 7 12.57 -38.71 0.28
CA TYR A 7 11.60 -37.63 0.13
C TYR A 7 12.32 -36.29 0.33
N ARG A 8 12.06 -35.31 -0.53
CA ARG A 8 12.65 -33.96 -0.43
C ARG A 8 11.57 -32.89 -0.44
N TRP A 9 11.72 -31.88 0.42
CA TRP A 9 10.85 -30.70 0.48
C TRP A 9 11.70 -29.42 0.47
N LYS A 10 11.47 -28.54 -0.51
CA LYS A 10 12.28 -27.32 -0.73
C LYS A 10 13.81 -27.61 -0.70
N GLY A 11 14.23 -28.65 -1.43
CA GLY A 11 15.63 -29.05 -1.53
C GLY A 11 16.20 -29.84 -0.34
N LYS A 12 15.51 -29.92 0.80
CA LYS A 12 15.97 -30.64 1.99
C LYS A 12 15.39 -32.06 2.05
N LEU A 13 16.21 -33.04 2.47
CA LEU A 13 15.80 -34.43 2.67
C LEU A 13 14.91 -34.53 3.92
N VAL A 14 13.74 -35.17 3.78
CA VAL A 14 12.72 -35.28 4.83
C VAL A 14 12.21 -36.72 4.89
N THR A 15 11.59 -37.08 6.02
CA THR A 15 10.90 -38.36 6.14
C THR A 15 9.59 -38.35 5.34
N LYS A 16 9.11 -39.55 4.97
CA LYS A 16 7.83 -39.74 4.27
C LYS A 16 6.67 -39.03 4.97
N ALA A 17 6.56 -39.19 6.29
CA ALA A 17 5.50 -38.58 7.10
C ALA A 17 5.52 -37.04 7.05
N VAL A 18 6.71 -36.43 7.06
CA VAL A 18 6.83 -34.97 6.95
C VAL A 18 6.43 -34.50 5.55
N TYR A 19 6.82 -35.22 4.51
CA TYR A 19 6.46 -34.90 3.13
C TYR A 19 4.94 -34.96 2.89
N GLU A 20 4.29 -36.03 3.36
CA GLU A 20 2.84 -36.22 3.25
C GLU A 20 2.06 -35.15 4.03
N LYS A 21 2.51 -34.82 5.25
CA LYS A 21 1.91 -33.73 6.05
C LYS A 21 1.98 -32.38 5.33
N ARG A 22 3.09 -32.09 4.63
CA ARG A 22 3.25 -30.85 3.84
C ARG A 22 2.33 -30.83 2.61
N LEU A 23 2.14 -31.96 1.94
CA LEU A 23 1.18 -32.09 0.84
C LEU A 23 -0.27 -31.87 1.31
N ALA A 24 -0.64 -32.45 2.45
CA ALA A 24 -1.96 -32.26 3.04
C ALA A 24 -2.21 -30.79 3.40
N GLN A 25 -1.23 -30.11 4.02
CA GLN A 25 -1.30 -28.68 4.31
C GLN A 25 -1.48 -27.83 3.04
N ARG A 26 -0.77 -28.17 1.95
CA ARG A 26 -0.91 -27.46 0.66
C ARG A 26 -2.31 -27.64 0.08
N LYS A 27 -2.86 -28.86 0.10
CA LYS A 27 -4.23 -29.15 -0.37
C LYS A 27 -5.28 -28.42 0.47
N ALA A 28 -5.15 -28.41 1.80
CA ALA A 28 -6.06 -27.69 2.69
C ALA A 28 -6.03 -26.17 2.43
N GLY A 29 -4.84 -25.59 2.18
CA GLY A 29 -4.71 -24.18 1.80
C GLY A 29 -5.36 -23.85 0.45
N GLN A 30 -5.29 -24.76 -0.54
CA GLN A 30 -5.97 -24.60 -1.82
C GLN A 30 -7.50 -24.72 -1.71
N MET A 31 -8.00 -25.64 -0.88
CA MET A 31 -9.44 -25.79 -0.61
C MET A 31 -10.02 -24.54 0.05
N ARG A 32 -9.33 -23.95 1.03
CA ARG A 32 -9.76 -22.70 1.68
C ARG A 32 -9.82 -21.51 0.71
N ARG A 33 -8.88 -21.44 -0.25
CA ARG A 33 -8.92 -20.43 -1.32
C ARG A 33 -10.11 -20.61 -2.28
N LYS A 34 -10.52 -21.85 -2.55
CA LYS A 34 -11.70 -22.15 -3.39
C LYS A 34 -13.04 -21.96 -2.67
N VAL A 35 -13.08 -22.06 -1.34
CA VAL A 35 -14.32 -21.81 -0.57
C VAL A 35 -14.60 -20.31 -0.45
N SER A 36 -13.56 -19.47 -0.42
CA SER A 36 -13.72 -18.00 -0.47
C SER A 36 -14.28 -17.45 -1.79
N SER A 37 -14.50 -18.30 -2.80
CA SER A 37 -14.94 -17.91 -4.16
C SER A 37 -16.28 -18.54 -4.57
N LYS A 38 -17.15 -18.89 -3.62
CA LYS A 38 -18.54 -19.29 -3.92
C LYS A 38 -19.51 -18.18 -3.47
N PRO A 39 -20.46 -17.73 -4.30
CA PRO A 39 -21.51 -16.80 -3.89
C PRO A 39 -22.61 -17.54 -3.12
N GLU A 40 -23.05 -16.96 -2.00
CA GLU A 40 -24.26 -17.37 -1.26
C GLU A 40 -25.49 -16.63 -1.83
N GLU A 41 -26.64 -17.33 -1.93
CA GLU A 41 -27.90 -16.88 -2.55
C GLU A 41 -28.81 -16.06 -1.58
N GLY A 42 -29.47 -15.01 -2.12
CA GLY A 42 -30.62 -14.24 -1.58
C GLY A 42 -30.25 -12.97 -0.78
N ASP A 43 -30.77 -11.74 -0.95
CA ASP A 43 -31.88 -11.08 -1.69
C ASP A 43 -31.64 -9.52 -1.67
N PRO A 44 -32.49 -8.64 -2.28
CA PRO A 44 -32.30 -7.94 -3.56
C PRO A 44 -31.54 -6.57 -3.56
N VAL A 45 -30.80 -6.34 -4.65
CA VAL A 45 -30.60 -5.12 -5.48
C VAL A 45 -30.60 -3.73 -4.80
N THR A 46 -29.41 -3.10 -4.74
CA THR A 46 -29.19 -1.77 -5.36
C THR A 46 -27.82 -1.77 -6.06
N ASN A 47 -27.80 -1.18 -7.25
CA ASN A 47 -26.82 -1.40 -8.31
C ASN A 47 -25.45 -0.71 -8.10
N GLU A 48 -24.46 -1.27 -8.81
CA GLU A 48 -23.14 -0.72 -9.16
C GLU A 48 -21.96 -0.97 -8.22
N THR A 49 -21.56 -2.24 -8.09
CA THR A 49 -20.13 -2.57 -8.00
C THR A 49 -19.78 -3.58 -9.07
N VAL A 50 -19.30 -3.07 -10.21
CA VAL A 50 -18.54 -3.89 -11.16
C VAL A 50 -17.23 -4.22 -10.45
N ASP A 51 -17.17 -5.43 -9.90
CA ASP A 51 -15.98 -5.97 -9.26
C ASP A 51 -15.05 -6.42 -10.38
N ASP A 52 -14.30 -5.47 -10.92
CA ASP A 52 -13.26 -5.72 -11.92
C ASP A 52 -12.13 -6.52 -11.25
N MET A 53 -12.25 -7.84 -11.29
CA MET A 53 -11.14 -8.76 -11.12
C MET A 53 -10.19 -8.57 -12.32
N GLU A 54 -9.35 -7.55 -12.27
CA GLU A 54 -8.26 -7.36 -13.23
C GLU A 54 -7.37 -8.61 -13.23
N GLN A 55 -7.43 -9.34 -14.33
CA GLN A 55 -6.51 -10.42 -14.63
C GLN A 55 -5.11 -9.83 -14.74
N GLN A 56 -4.25 -10.20 -13.80
CA GLN A 56 -2.89 -9.71 -13.69
C GLN A 56 -2.06 -10.24 -14.88
N THR A 57 -2.07 -9.52 -15.99
CA THR A 57 -1.11 -9.74 -17.07
C THR A 57 0.27 -9.31 -16.58
N ASN A 58 1.28 -10.16 -16.70
CA ASN A 58 2.66 -9.89 -16.26
C ASN A 58 3.38 -8.77 -17.05
N VAL A 59 2.64 -7.97 -17.81
CA VAL A 59 3.18 -6.84 -18.58
C VAL A 59 3.25 -5.63 -17.64
N ILE A 60 4.46 -5.19 -17.34
CA ILE A 60 4.70 -4.00 -16.52
C ILE A 60 4.61 -2.79 -17.43
N ASP A 61 3.40 -2.26 -17.54
CA ASP A 61 3.10 -1.08 -18.37
C ASP A 61 2.16 -0.12 -17.62
N GLY A 62 2.04 1.09 -18.16
CA GLY A 62 1.17 2.16 -17.66
C GLY A 62 1.86 3.18 -16.77
N ARG A 63 1.06 4.04 -16.13
CA ARG A 63 1.55 5.17 -15.36
C ARG A 63 1.62 4.84 -13.87
N ARG A 64 2.62 5.39 -13.17
CA ARG A 64 2.77 5.28 -11.71
C ARG A 64 3.06 6.66 -11.12
N ILE A 65 2.66 6.86 -9.87
CA ILE A 65 3.01 8.05 -9.10
C ILE A 65 4.34 7.76 -8.40
N VAL A 66 5.33 8.60 -8.66
CA VAL A 66 6.71 8.39 -8.19
C VAL A 66 7.25 9.64 -7.52
N ASP A 67 8.00 9.45 -6.45
CA ASP A 67 8.91 10.45 -5.90
C ASP A 67 10.23 10.35 -6.68
N LEU A 68 10.53 11.38 -7.46
CA LEU A 68 11.72 11.39 -8.32
C LEU A 68 13.03 11.34 -7.53
N ASN A 69 13.06 11.94 -6.34
CA ASN A 69 14.25 11.93 -5.49
C ASN A 69 14.50 10.53 -4.94
N VAL A 70 13.46 9.87 -4.41
CA VAL A 70 13.56 8.49 -3.94
C VAL A 70 13.93 7.55 -5.08
N LEU A 71 13.24 7.65 -6.22
CA LEU A 71 13.51 6.80 -7.38
C LEU A 71 14.95 6.97 -7.86
N GLY A 72 15.43 8.20 -8.00
CA GLY A 72 16.80 8.49 -8.43
C GLY A 72 17.87 7.92 -7.50
N GLN A 73 17.63 7.93 -6.18
CA GLN A 73 18.53 7.31 -5.19
C GLN A 73 18.50 5.78 -5.24
N GLN A 74 17.37 5.19 -5.61
CA GLN A 74 17.18 3.73 -5.64
C GLN A 74 17.66 3.10 -6.96
N LEU A 75 17.86 3.88 -8.03
CA LEU A 75 18.29 3.40 -9.35
C LEU A 75 19.81 3.14 -9.46
N TRP A 76 20.41 2.65 -8.38
CA TRP A 76 21.81 2.26 -8.30
C TRP A 76 21.92 0.83 -7.81
N CYS A 77 22.74 0.03 -8.47
CA CYS A 77 22.93 -1.36 -8.10
C CYS A 77 23.60 -1.46 -6.72
N CYS A 78 22.97 -2.20 -5.80
CA CYS A 78 23.47 -2.39 -4.44
C CYS A 78 24.79 -3.18 -4.36
N SER A 79 25.15 -3.88 -5.44
CA SER A 79 26.36 -4.71 -5.49
C SER A 79 27.53 -4.03 -6.20
N CYS A 80 27.30 -3.42 -7.37
CA CYS A 80 28.40 -2.89 -8.20
C CYS A 80 28.32 -1.38 -8.46
N GLY A 81 27.33 -0.67 -7.93
CA GLY A 81 27.17 0.78 -8.09
C GLY A 81 26.84 1.24 -9.51
N GLU A 82 26.44 0.32 -10.39
CA GLU A 82 26.04 0.65 -11.76
C GLU A 82 24.60 1.20 -11.79
N VAL A 83 24.33 2.12 -12.71
CA VAL A 83 22.97 2.68 -12.89
C VAL A 83 22.01 1.59 -13.35
N LEU A 84 20.85 1.51 -12.72
CA LEU A 84 19.79 0.58 -13.07
C LEU A 84 18.88 1.17 -14.14
N SER A 85 18.55 0.38 -15.15
CA SER A 85 17.59 0.76 -16.19
C SER A 85 16.19 0.27 -15.85
N LEU A 86 15.19 1.16 -15.95
CA LEU A 86 13.78 0.79 -15.84
C LEU A 86 13.31 -0.16 -16.96
N GLN A 87 14.07 -0.30 -18.05
CA GLN A 87 13.79 -1.32 -19.07
C GLN A 87 14.07 -2.74 -18.58
N ASN A 88 14.86 -2.90 -17.50
CA ASN A 88 15.24 -4.19 -16.94
C ASN A 88 14.38 -4.59 -15.73
N ILE A 89 13.18 -4.04 -15.59
CA ILE A 89 12.25 -4.47 -14.54
C ILE A 89 11.75 -5.88 -14.88
N GLN A 90 11.96 -6.82 -13.96
CA GLN A 90 11.46 -8.20 -14.07
C GLN A 90 10.05 -8.37 -13.50
N SER A 91 9.74 -7.64 -12.43
CA SER A 91 8.43 -7.68 -11.78
C SER A 91 8.15 -6.42 -10.97
N GLU A 92 6.86 -6.15 -10.75
CA GLU A 92 6.36 -5.06 -9.93
C GLU A 92 5.47 -5.60 -8.81
N GLY A 93 5.76 -5.20 -7.57
CA GLY A 93 4.86 -5.34 -6.44
C GLY A 93 4.19 -4.01 -6.11
N ARG A 94 2.87 -3.90 -6.25
CA ARG A 94 2.12 -2.70 -5.85
C ARG A 94 1.76 -2.72 -4.36
N ARG A 95 1.88 -1.57 -3.72
CA ARG A 95 1.55 -1.30 -2.30
C ARG A 95 0.75 0.00 -2.21
N GLY A 96 -0.51 -0.09 -2.62
CA GLY A 96 -1.35 1.07 -2.85
C GLY A 96 -0.90 1.81 -4.12
N LEU A 97 -0.60 3.10 -4.00
CA LEU A 97 -0.07 3.94 -5.07
C LEU A 97 1.44 3.81 -5.26
N ALA A 98 2.15 3.20 -4.32
CA ALA A 98 3.58 2.95 -4.42
C ALA A 98 3.88 1.62 -5.11
N SER A 99 5.00 1.58 -5.80
CA SER A 99 5.51 0.40 -6.50
C SER A 99 6.88 0.00 -5.97
N LEU A 100 7.10 -1.31 -5.98
CA LEU A 100 8.34 -1.98 -5.67
C LEU A 100 8.78 -2.76 -6.91
N PHE A 101 9.80 -2.26 -7.60
CA PHE A 101 10.32 -2.89 -8.81
C PHE A 101 11.47 -3.84 -8.46
N LEU A 102 11.48 -5.02 -9.06
CA LEU A 102 12.65 -5.88 -9.09
C LEU A 102 13.41 -5.64 -10.39
N VAL A 103 14.54 -4.96 -10.31
CA VAL A 103 15.32 -4.51 -11.48
C VAL A 103 16.62 -5.30 -11.59
N LEU A 104 16.82 -5.93 -12.75
CA LEU A 104 18.05 -6.67 -13.03
C LEU A 104 19.17 -5.71 -13.43
N CYS A 105 20.29 -5.75 -12.71
CA CYS A 105 21.48 -5.03 -13.11
C CYS A 105 22.07 -5.67 -14.38
N HIS A 106 22.25 -4.87 -15.43
CA HIS A 106 22.78 -5.35 -16.71
C HIS A 106 24.25 -5.83 -16.61
N LYS A 107 25.01 -5.32 -15.63
CA LYS A 107 26.44 -5.60 -15.47
C LYS A 107 26.71 -6.82 -14.61
N CYS A 108 26.22 -6.84 -13.37
CA CYS A 108 26.49 -7.91 -12.40
C CYS A 108 25.35 -8.93 -12.26
N GLN A 109 24.22 -8.73 -12.95
CA GLN A 109 23.06 -9.63 -12.93
C GLN A 109 22.41 -9.80 -11.55
N VAL A 110 22.74 -8.94 -10.58
CA VAL A 110 22.05 -8.87 -9.28
C VAL A 110 20.68 -8.22 -9.48
N VAL A 111 19.65 -8.80 -8.87
CA VAL A 111 18.29 -8.22 -8.80
C VAL A 111 18.23 -7.24 -7.65
N ASN A 112 17.79 -6.02 -7.94
CA ASN A 112 17.71 -4.93 -6.99
C ASN A 112 16.25 -4.60 -6.72
N GLU A 113 15.92 -4.33 -5.46
CA GLU A 113 14.62 -3.84 -5.05
C GLU A 113 14.62 -2.31 -5.11
N VAL A 114 13.81 -1.74 -5.99
CA VAL A 114 13.74 -0.29 -6.25
C VAL A 114 12.38 0.21 -5.84
N CYS A 115 12.35 1.10 -4.84
CA CYS A 115 11.12 1.72 -4.34
C CYS A 115 10.81 3.01 -5.11
N THR A 116 9.54 3.25 -5.44
CA THR A 116 9.14 4.50 -6.12
C THR A 116 8.78 5.65 -5.20
N ASN A 117 8.59 5.39 -3.90
CA ASN A 117 8.14 6.38 -2.93
C ASN A 117 8.79 6.13 -1.57
N THR A 118 8.80 7.18 -0.73
CA THR A 118 9.32 7.13 0.64
C THR A 118 8.61 6.07 1.47
N GLN A 119 9.41 5.23 2.11
CA GLN A 119 8.95 4.21 3.05
C GLN A 119 9.18 4.67 4.49
N ARG A 120 8.14 4.57 5.32
CA ARG A 120 8.25 4.70 6.77
C ARG A 120 7.99 3.35 7.43
N ARG A 121 8.86 2.99 8.37
CA ARG A 121 8.62 1.85 9.25
C ARG A 121 7.65 2.29 10.33
N THR A 122 6.53 1.59 10.45
CA THR A 122 5.60 1.82 11.57
C THR A 122 6.21 1.36 12.88
N VAL A 123 5.65 1.83 14.00
CA VAL A 123 5.99 1.39 15.37
C VAL A 123 6.00 -0.14 15.45
N ASP A 124 5.02 -0.77 14.80
CA ASP A 124 5.08 -2.18 14.43
C ASP A 124 6.05 -2.39 13.26
N LYS A 125 7.32 -2.67 13.57
CA LYS A 125 8.45 -2.90 12.63
C LYS A 125 8.21 -3.94 11.52
N ARG A 126 7.05 -4.60 11.51
CA ARG A 126 6.63 -5.61 10.52
C ARG A 126 5.89 -5.03 9.32
N ARG A 127 5.37 -3.80 9.40
CA ARG A 127 4.64 -3.16 8.30
C ARG A 127 5.42 -1.97 7.75
N VAL A 128 5.49 -1.90 6.43
CA VAL A 128 6.07 -0.79 5.68
C VAL A 128 4.92 0.08 5.21
N HIS A 129 4.94 1.36 5.57
CA HIS A 129 4.00 2.36 5.08
C HIS A 129 4.67 3.20 4.00
N PHE A 130 3.90 3.58 2.99
CA PHE A 130 4.35 4.52 1.97
C PHE A 130 3.62 5.84 2.15
N ASP A 131 4.39 6.93 2.21
CA ASP A 131 3.86 8.27 2.49
C ASP A 131 2.82 8.71 1.46
N ILE A 132 3.01 8.33 0.19
CA ILE A 132 2.11 8.67 -0.91
C ILE A 132 0.67 8.18 -0.66
N ASN A 133 0.48 7.07 0.05
CA ASN A 133 -0.85 6.56 0.35
C ASN A 133 -1.57 7.43 1.39
N SER A 134 -0.85 7.86 2.43
CA SER A 134 -1.35 8.81 3.43
C SER A 134 -1.58 10.19 2.81
N GLN A 135 -0.66 10.67 1.97
CA GLN A 135 -0.80 11.95 1.26
C GLN A 135 -2.02 11.95 0.32
N ALA A 136 -2.24 10.86 -0.42
CA ALA A 136 -3.41 10.74 -1.26
C ALA A 136 -4.71 10.72 -0.42
N ALA A 137 -4.74 9.96 0.67
CA ALA A 137 -5.88 9.93 1.59
C ALA A 137 -6.16 11.33 2.18
N LEU A 138 -5.13 12.07 2.58
CA LEU A 138 -5.25 13.45 3.05
C LEU A 138 -5.76 14.38 1.96
N GLY A 139 -5.21 14.30 0.75
CA GLY A 139 -5.67 15.12 -0.38
C GLY A 139 -7.14 14.87 -0.71
N ILE A 140 -7.59 13.61 -0.66
CA ILE A 140 -8.99 13.22 -0.86
C ILE A 140 -9.88 13.80 0.24
N LEU A 141 -9.48 13.63 1.51
CA LEU A 141 -10.19 14.15 2.67
C LEU A 141 -10.32 15.69 2.60
N HIS A 142 -9.20 16.37 2.39
CA HIS A 142 -9.14 17.83 2.31
C HIS A 142 -9.95 18.40 1.13
N SER A 143 -10.02 17.66 0.02
CA SER A 143 -10.80 18.07 -1.16
C SER A 143 -12.28 17.69 -1.09
N GLY A 144 -12.75 17.09 0.03
CA GLY A 144 -14.12 16.60 0.15
C GLY A 144 -14.46 15.51 -0.88
N LEU A 145 -13.47 14.75 -1.35
CA LEU A 145 -13.65 13.67 -2.31
C LEU A 145 -13.91 12.35 -1.59
N GLY A 146 -14.74 11.50 -2.21
CA GLY A 146 -14.94 10.12 -1.77
C GLY A 146 -14.12 9.13 -2.60
N TRP A 147 -14.02 7.90 -2.08
CA TRP A 147 -13.36 6.76 -2.73
C TRP A 147 -13.74 6.61 -4.23
N THR A 148 -15.03 6.66 -4.55
CA THR A 148 -15.53 6.48 -5.92
C THR A 148 -14.98 7.53 -6.88
N ARG A 149 -14.89 8.80 -6.44
CA ARG A 149 -14.36 9.89 -7.29
C ARG A 149 -12.84 9.73 -7.46
N PHE A 150 -12.14 9.34 -6.41
CA PHE A 150 -10.71 9.06 -6.46
C PHE A 150 -10.36 7.91 -7.41
N LYS A 151 -11.08 6.78 -7.31
CA LYS A 151 -10.94 5.64 -8.24
C LYS A 151 -11.13 6.11 -9.68
N LYS A 152 -12.24 6.79 -9.98
CA LYS A 152 -12.56 7.30 -11.33
C LYS A 152 -11.44 8.21 -11.86
N LEU A 153 -10.92 9.11 -11.03
CA LEU A 153 -9.83 10.01 -11.41
C LEU A 153 -8.56 9.23 -11.81
N LEU A 154 -8.12 8.27 -10.99
CA LEU A 154 -6.95 7.45 -11.29
C LEU A 154 -7.13 6.59 -12.54
N THR A 155 -8.32 6.00 -12.71
CA THR A 155 -8.68 5.25 -13.91
C THR A 155 -8.57 6.12 -15.16
N CYS A 156 -9.08 7.36 -15.14
CA CYS A 156 -8.99 8.28 -16.29
C CYS A 156 -7.53 8.63 -16.63
N MET A 157 -6.63 8.65 -15.64
CA MET A 157 -5.21 8.92 -15.85
C MET A 157 -4.41 7.67 -16.22
N ASN A 158 -5.04 6.49 -16.32
CA ASN A 158 -4.37 5.20 -16.48
C ASN A 158 -3.32 4.93 -15.39
N ILE A 159 -3.66 5.28 -14.14
CA ILE A 159 -2.86 5.03 -12.95
C ILE A 159 -3.56 3.96 -12.12
N PRO A 160 -2.87 2.88 -11.70
CA PRO A 160 -3.47 1.89 -10.83
C PRO A 160 -3.82 2.47 -9.46
N TYR A 161 -5.02 2.16 -8.98
CA TYR A 161 -5.52 2.58 -7.68
C TYR A 161 -5.25 1.51 -6.60
N PRO A 162 -5.20 1.89 -5.31
CA PRO A 162 -5.11 0.95 -4.19
C PRO A 162 -6.38 0.10 -4.05
N ASP A 163 -6.31 -1.03 -3.34
CA ASP A 163 -7.54 -1.73 -2.94
C ASP A 163 -8.34 -0.90 -1.92
N PHE A 164 -9.67 -1.01 -1.93
CA PHE A 164 -10.54 -0.25 -1.02
C PHE A 164 -10.16 -0.42 0.46
N LYS A 165 -9.82 -1.65 0.88
CA LYS A 165 -9.37 -1.93 2.26
C LYS A 165 -8.08 -1.19 2.61
N THR A 166 -7.13 -1.17 1.67
CA THR A 166 -5.86 -0.44 1.84
C THR A 166 -6.12 1.04 1.94
N PHE A 167 -6.94 1.60 1.04
CA PHE A 167 -7.34 3.00 1.07
C PHE A 167 -8.02 3.37 2.40
N LYS A 168 -9.05 2.63 2.81
CA LYS A 168 -9.79 2.89 4.06
C LYS A 168 -8.90 2.92 5.29
N LYS A 169 -7.87 2.06 5.32
CA LYS A 169 -6.88 2.08 6.40
C LYS A 169 -6.14 3.42 6.47
N TYR A 170 -5.60 3.89 5.35
CA TYR A 170 -4.90 5.17 5.29
C TYR A 170 -5.83 6.37 5.52
N GLU A 171 -7.06 6.31 5.01
CA GLU A 171 -8.09 7.32 5.25
C GLU A 171 -8.42 7.44 6.73
N GLN A 172 -8.56 6.33 7.46
CA GLN A 172 -8.80 6.36 8.91
C GLN A 172 -7.62 6.94 9.68
N GLU A 173 -6.39 6.52 9.37
CA GLU A 173 -5.17 7.04 10.02
C GLU A 173 -5.06 8.56 9.85
N VAL A 174 -5.28 9.04 8.62
CA VAL A 174 -5.23 10.47 8.32
C VAL A 174 -6.39 11.22 8.96
N ARG A 175 -7.59 10.63 8.98
CA ARG A 175 -8.77 11.25 9.58
C ARG A 175 -8.55 11.53 11.06
N PHE A 176 -8.04 10.58 11.82
CA PHE A 176 -7.77 10.79 13.24
C PHE A 176 -6.74 11.91 13.47
N ALA A 177 -5.66 11.92 12.70
CA ALA A 177 -4.66 12.98 12.79
C ALA A 177 -5.24 14.36 12.40
N ALA A 178 -6.14 14.41 11.41
CA ALA A 178 -6.79 15.65 11.01
C ALA A 178 -7.82 16.13 12.06
N GLU A 179 -8.55 15.22 12.69
CA GLU A 179 -9.47 15.52 13.80
C GLU A 179 -8.72 16.09 15.00
N GLU A 180 -7.58 15.49 15.38
CA GLU A 180 -6.70 15.97 16.46
C GLU A 180 -6.21 17.40 16.21
N VAL A 181 -5.65 17.68 15.02
CA VAL A 181 -5.18 19.03 14.65
C VAL A 181 -6.33 20.04 14.62
N ALA A 182 -7.52 19.63 14.18
CA ALA A 182 -8.69 20.50 14.17
C ALA A 182 -9.16 20.83 15.60
N GLU A 183 -9.13 19.87 16.52
CA GLU A 183 -9.45 20.07 17.92
C GLU A 183 -8.47 21.03 18.59
N GLU A 184 -7.17 20.80 18.44
CA GLU A 184 -6.12 21.70 18.94
C GLU A 184 -6.31 23.13 18.42
N SER A 185 -6.54 23.28 17.11
CA SER A 185 -6.78 24.58 16.49
C SER A 185 -8.02 25.29 17.05
N CYS A 186 -9.10 24.56 17.32
CA CYS A 186 -10.31 25.14 17.92
C CYS A 186 -10.07 25.60 19.36
N VAL A 187 -9.29 24.84 20.14
CA VAL A 187 -8.93 25.21 21.52
C VAL A 187 -8.06 26.46 21.54
N GLU A 188 -7.04 26.52 20.68
CA GLU A 188 -6.17 27.69 20.55
C GLU A 188 -6.94 28.94 20.11
N ALA A 189 -7.80 28.81 19.09
CA ALA A 189 -8.62 29.92 18.62
C ALA A 189 -9.55 30.48 19.71
N ASN A 190 -10.20 29.59 20.47
CA ASN A 190 -11.07 30.00 21.57
C ASN A 190 -10.28 30.71 22.69
N ALA A 191 -9.10 30.21 23.05
CA ALA A 191 -8.25 30.86 24.04
C ALA A 191 -7.83 32.28 23.61
N LEU A 192 -7.49 32.46 22.33
CA LEU A 192 -7.18 33.76 21.75
C LEU A 192 -8.38 34.71 21.76
N GLU A 193 -9.58 34.22 21.42
CA GLU A 193 -10.81 35.02 21.47
C GLU A 193 -11.12 35.52 22.89
N ILE A 194 -10.93 34.67 23.90
CA ILE A 194 -11.10 35.04 25.31
C ILE A 194 -10.11 36.14 25.69
N GLN A 195 -8.82 35.97 25.38
CA GLN A 195 -7.78 36.94 25.72
C GLN A 195 -8.04 38.31 25.06
N LEU A 196 -8.37 38.33 23.76
CA LEU A 196 -8.65 39.57 23.03
C LEU A 196 -9.87 40.30 23.60
N ASN A 197 -10.88 39.58 24.06
CA ASN A 197 -12.05 40.18 24.71
C ASN A 197 -11.68 40.82 26.07
N GLU A 198 -10.86 40.15 26.89
CA GLU A 198 -10.37 40.70 28.16
C GLU A 198 -9.52 41.96 27.98
N GLU A 199 -8.65 41.97 26.97
CA GLU A 199 -7.84 43.13 26.59
C GLU A 199 -8.73 44.29 26.11
N ALA A 200 -9.73 44.00 25.26
CA ALA A 200 -10.66 45.00 24.75
C ALA A 200 -11.54 45.61 25.87
N GLU A 201 -11.98 44.80 26.84
CA GLU A 201 -12.70 45.30 28.01
C GLU A 201 -11.83 46.16 28.92
N SER A 202 -10.57 45.77 29.13
CA SER A 202 -9.61 46.54 29.92
C SER A 202 -9.31 47.90 29.27
N ALA A 203 -9.17 47.93 27.95
CA ALA A 203 -8.99 49.18 27.20
C ALA A 203 -10.21 50.11 27.30
N LYS A 204 -11.43 49.57 27.26
CA LYS A 204 -12.66 50.37 27.44
C LYS A 204 -12.79 51.00 28.82
N LYS A 205 -12.22 50.38 29.86
CA LYS A 205 -12.25 50.90 31.24
C LYS A 205 -11.24 52.03 31.49
N LEU A 206 -10.29 52.25 30.57
CA LEU A 206 -9.26 53.29 30.66
C LEU A 206 -9.62 54.59 29.91
N LEU A 207 -10.74 54.61 29.19
CA LEU A 207 -11.32 55.77 28.50
C LEU A 207 -12.48 56.34 29.32
#